data_AF-A0A016QRJ3-F1
#
_entry.id   AF-A0A016QRJ3-F1
#
_cell.length_a   1.000
_cell.length_b   1.000
_cell.length_c   1.000
_cell.angle_alpha   90.00
_cell.angle_beta   90.00
_cell.angle_gamma   90.00
#
_symmetry.space_group_name_H-M   'P 1'
#
loop_
_entity.id
_entity.type
_entity.pdbx_description
1 polymer ?
#
loop_
_entity_poly.entity_id
_entity_poly.type
_entity_poly.pdbx_seq_one_letter_code
_entity_poly.pdbx_strand_id
1 'polypeptide(L)'
;MTSSLTTEPALAPRTFWSKVPEVTALFWIVKIFCTTIGETAADYLNMRLHLGLTGTTLIMGVLLIAALIWQFRTRRYVPPVYWLAVMLISVVGTLITDNLTDNFGVSLWVSTGAFGVALIATFLAWSRSEGTLSIHSIFTPKREAFYWLAVLFTFALGTAAGDLMAEQLQLGYLPSALIFGGMIALVALAHFAFRVNGVLTFWLAYILTRPLGASIGDYLSQGRDVGGLGLGTTTTSLIFLVGSVAIVAYLTMTRRDQIALREAA
;
A
#
# COMPACT_ATOMS: atom_id res chain seq x y z
N MET A 1 55.33 -33.43 -19.15
CA MET A 1 54.59 -32.75 -18.07
C MET A 1 53.49 -31.92 -18.70
N THR A 2 52.32 -32.50 -18.93
CA THR A 2 51.14 -31.82 -19.47
C THR A 2 50.31 -31.31 -18.31
N SER A 3 50.30 -29.98 -18.13
CA SER A 3 49.48 -29.28 -17.13
C SER A 3 47.99 -29.49 -17.46
N SER A 4 47.29 -30.22 -16.60
CA SER A 4 45.83 -30.33 -16.60
C SER A 4 45.24 -29.03 -16.03
N LEU A 5 44.69 -28.18 -16.89
CA LEU A 5 43.85 -27.06 -16.46
C LEU A 5 42.58 -27.62 -15.82
N THR A 6 42.52 -27.60 -14.50
CA THR A 6 41.28 -27.78 -13.75
C THR A 6 40.39 -26.57 -14.02
N THR A 7 39.41 -26.71 -14.91
CA THR A 7 38.28 -25.80 -15.00
C THR A 7 37.53 -25.85 -13.68
N GLU A 8 37.69 -24.83 -12.83
CA GLU A 8 36.78 -24.63 -11.71
C GLU A 8 35.34 -24.51 -12.25
N PRO A 9 34.35 -25.18 -11.66
CA PRO A 9 32.97 -25.00 -12.06
C PRO A 9 32.59 -23.54 -11.79
N ALA A 10 32.31 -22.78 -12.86
CA ALA A 10 31.72 -21.45 -12.76
C ALA A 10 30.49 -21.56 -11.84
N LEU A 11 30.56 -20.92 -10.67
CA LEU A 11 29.44 -20.82 -9.73
C LEU A 11 28.20 -20.38 -10.52
N ALA A 12 27.19 -21.26 -10.59
CA ALA A 12 25.94 -20.93 -11.26
C ALA A 12 25.42 -19.60 -10.67
N PRO A 13 25.09 -18.59 -11.52
CA PRO A 13 24.67 -17.29 -11.04
C PRO A 13 23.49 -17.44 -10.08
N ARG A 14 23.60 -16.86 -8.88
CA ARG A 14 22.54 -16.96 -7.89
C ARG A 14 21.36 -16.11 -8.35
N THR A 15 20.33 -16.75 -8.88
CA THR A 15 19.08 -16.06 -9.20
C THR A 15 18.35 -15.71 -7.91
N PHE A 16 18.30 -14.41 -7.58
CA PHE A 16 17.46 -13.89 -6.52
C PHE A 16 16.12 -13.46 -7.09
N TRP A 17 15.04 -13.64 -6.31
CA TRP A 17 13.71 -13.21 -6.70
C TRP A 17 13.29 -12.06 -5.79
N SER A 18 12.82 -10.96 -6.38
CA SER A 18 12.17 -9.89 -5.60
C SER A 18 10.95 -10.47 -4.88
N LYS A 19 10.67 -9.98 -3.66
CA LYS A 19 9.42 -10.26 -2.95
C LYS A 19 8.29 -9.29 -3.27
N VAL A 20 8.58 -8.26 -4.08
CA VAL A 20 7.66 -7.18 -4.47
C VAL A 20 7.43 -7.24 -5.99
N PRO A 21 6.20 -6.97 -6.46
CA PRO A 21 5.88 -6.98 -7.89
C PRO A 21 6.65 -5.93 -8.68
N GLU A 22 6.74 -6.15 -9.98
CA GLU A 22 7.12 -5.10 -10.92
C GLU A 22 6.10 -3.95 -10.93
N VAL A 23 6.62 -2.72 -10.93
CA VAL A 23 5.80 -1.50 -10.96
C VAL A 23 5.28 -1.26 -12.38
N THR A 24 4.20 -1.96 -12.72
CA THR A 24 3.48 -1.83 -14.01
C THR A 24 2.19 -1.02 -13.85
N ALA A 25 1.46 -0.77 -14.94
CA ALA A 25 0.12 -0.18 -14.84
C ALA A 25 -0.83 -1.05 -13.97
N LEU A 26 -0.73 -2.38 -14.07
CA LEU A 26 -1.54 -3.30 -13.27
C LEU A 26 -1.23 -3.18 -11.78
N PHE A 27 0.04 -2.94 -11.41
CA PHE A 27 0.41 -2.68 -10.02
C PHE A 27 -0.36 -1.48 -9.45
N TRP A 28 -0.41 -0.36 -10.18
CA TRP A 28 -1.13 0.83 -9.72
C TRP A 28 -2.63 0.60 -9.65
N ILE A 29 -3.22 -0.12 -10.61
CA ILE A 29 -4.66 -0.41 -10.63
C ILE A 29 -5.05 -1.28 -9.42
N VAL A 30 -4.37 -2.42 -9.21
CA VAL A 30 -4.68 -3.30 -8.06
C VAL A 30 -4.47 -2.56 -6.75
N LYS A 31 -3.41 -1.75 -6.67
CA LYS A 31 -3.16 -0.94 -5.48
C LYS A 31 -4.29 0.02 -5.17
N ILE A 32 -4.78 0.78 -6.16
CA ILE A 32 -5.91 1.70 -5.97
C ILE A 32 -7.15 0.91 -5.52
N PHE A 33 -7.37 -0.28 -6.07
CA PHE A 33 -8.49 -1.12 -5.65
C PHE A 33 -8.33 -1.56 -4.19
N CYS A 34 -7.13 -2.01 -3.80
CA CYS A 34 -6.83 -2.36 -2.42
C CYS A 34 -6.97 -1.20 -1.45
N THR A 35 -6.53 0.02 -1.82
CA THR A 35 -6.69 1.21 -0.97
C THR A 35 -8.17 1.55 -0.80
N THR A 36 -8.95 1.51 -1.87
CA THR A 36 -10.40 1.77 -1.77
C THR A 36 -11.14 0.71 -0.95
N ILE A 37 -10.79 -0.58 -1.07
CA ILE A 37 -11.36 -1.65 -0.21
C ILE A 37 -11.03 -1.40 1.25
N GLY A 38 -9.81 -0.94 1.56
CA GLY A 38 -9.39 -0.72 2.94
C GLY A 38 -10.36 0.16 3.72
N GLU A 39 -10.77 1.24 3.09
CA GLU A 39 -11.73 2.21 3.61
C GLU A 39 -13.12 1.56 3.80
N THR A 40 -13.69 1.09 2.70
CA THR A 40 -15.08 0.63 2.70
C THR A 40 -15.28 -0.67 3.49
N ALA A 41 -14.24 -1.50 3.62
CA ALA A 41 -14.28 -2.70 4.42
C ALA A 41 -14.13 -2.40 5.92
N ALA A 42 -13.33 -1.40 6.31
CA ALA A 42 -13.27 -0.94 7.70
C ALA A 42 -14.66 -0.46 8.16
N ASP A 43 -15.30 0.40 7.36
CA ASP A 43 -16.66 0.88 7.60
C ASP A 43 -17.67 -0.26 7.70
N TYR A 44 -17.61 -1.20 6.76
CA TYR A 44 -18.53 -2.32 6.72
C TYR A 44 -18.42 -3.18 7.98
N LEU A 45 -17.20 -3.53 8.40
CA LEU A 45 -16.97 -4.35 9.58
C LEU A 45 -17.40 -3.61 10.85
N ASN A 46 -17.13 -2.32 10.95
CA ASN A 46 -17.50 -1.50 12.10
C ASN A 46 -19.03 -1.35 12.23
N MET A 47 -19.69 -0.89 11.15
CA MET A 47 -21.10 -0.48 11.18
C MET A 47 -22.09 -1.64 11.05
N ARG A 48 -21.78 -2.68 10.25
CA ARG A 48 -22.72 -3.80 10.01
C ARG A 48 -22.55 -4.98 10.94
N LEU A 49 -21.32 -5.33 11.31
CA LEU A 49 -21.08 -6.49 12.18
C LEU A 49 -21.22 -6.17 13.66
N HIS A 50 -21.46 -4.90 14.02
CA HIS A 50 -21.63 -4.44 15.41
C HIS A 50 -20.45 -4.85 16.33
N LEU A 51 -19.28 -5.08 15.73
CA LEU A 51 -18.05 -5.44 16.45
C LEU A 51 -17.47 -4.23 17.18
N GLY A 52 -17.91 -3.02 16.81
CA GLY A 52 -17.31 -1.77 17.20
C GLY A 52 -15.93 -1.58 16.58
N LEU A 53 -15.45 -0.35 16.65
CA LEU A 53 -14.19 0.02 16.03
C LEU A 53 -13.01 -0.75 16.65
N THR A 54 -12.96 -0.84 17.98
CA THR A 54 -11.88 -1.56 18.70
C THR A 54 -11.88 -3.06 18.41
N GLY A 55 -13.05 -3.71 18.41
CA GLY A 55 -13.16 -5.15 18.13
C GLY A 55 -12.72 -5.48 16.70
N THR A 56 -13.14 -4.65 15.75
CA THR A 56 -12.73 -4.74 14.34
C THR A 56 -11.22 -4.58 14.18
N THR A 57 -10.61 -3.59 14.83
CA THR A 57 -9.16 -3.36 14.81
C THR A 57 -8.37 -4.55 15.33
N LEU A 58 -8.82 -5.17 16.43
CA LEU A 58 -8.14 -6.34 16.99
C LEU A 58 -8.18 -7.54 16.03
N ILE A 59 -9.36 -7.86 15.47
CA ILE A 59 -9.52 -8.99 14.54
C ILE A 59 -8.69 -8.76 13.28
N MET A 60 -8.81 -7.58 12.66
CA MET A 60 -8.07 -7.25 11.45
C MET A 60 -6.56 -7.16 11.72
N GLY A 61 -6.15 -6.69 12.90
CA GLY A 61 -4.76 -6.68 13.33
C GLY A 61 -4.17 -8.09 13.44
N VAL A 62 -4.90 -9.04 14.02
CA VAL A 62 -4.46 -10.46 14.07
C VAL A 62 -4.32 -11.04 12.67
N LEU A 63 -5.30 -10.79 11.79
CA LEU A 63 -5.24 -11.24 10.39
C LEU A 63 -4.05 -10.63 9.65
N LEU A 64 -3.78 -9.34 9.86
CA LEU A 64 -2.62 -8.66 9.29
C LEU A 64 -1.31 -9.29 9.77
N ILE A 65 -1.17 -9.53 11.08
CA ILE A 65 0.03 -10.17 11.63
C ILE A 65 0.23 -11.55 11.00
N ALA A 66 -0.83 -12.36 10.87
CA ALA A 66 -0.76 -13.67 10.23
C ALA A 66 -0.34 -13.57 8.75
N ALA A 67 -0.90 -12.62 7.99
CA ALA A 67 -0.55 -12.39 6.60
C ALA A 67 0.91 -11.90 6.44
N LEU A 68 1.38 -11.02 7.32
CA LEU A 68 2.78 -10.60 7.35
C LEU A 68 3.70 -11.78 7.68
N ILE A 69 3.38 -12.61 8.68
CA ILE A 69 4.18 -13.82 8.96
C ILE A 69 4.27 -14.72 7.72
N TRP A 70 3.16 -14.90 6.98
CA TRP A 70 3.16 -15.66 5.74
C TRP A 70 4.03 -14.99 4.66
N GLN A 71 3.91 -13.68 4.48
CA GLN A 71 4.70 -12.90 3.53
C GLN A 71 6.21 -13.01 3.82
N PHE A 72 6.62 -12.82 5.08
CA PHE A 72 8.03 -12.92 5.50
C PHE A 72 8.59 -14.34 5.30
N ARG A 73 7.76 -15.38 5.50
CA ARG A 73 8.13 -16.79 5.24
C ARG A 73 8.29 -17.10 3.75
N THR A 74 7.62 -16.35 2.88
CA THR A 74 7.67 -16.56 1.44
C THR A 74 9.00 -16.05 0.88
N ARG A 75 9.70 -16.87 0.09
CA ARG A 75 11.06 -16.57 -0.43
C ARG A 75 11.08 -15.84 -1.77
N ARG A 76 9.92 -15.64 -2.39
CA ARG A 76 9.75 -14.98 -3.69
C ARG A 76 8.43 -14.23 -3.71
N TYR A 77 8.26 -13.33 -4.66
CA TYR A 77 6.96 -12.71 -4.89
C TYR A 77 5.89 -13.77 -5.23
N VAL A 78 4.83 -13.79 -4.42
CA VAL A 78 3.63 -14.59 -4.63
C VAL A 78 2.45 -13.62 -4.62
N PRO A 79 1.82 -13.34 -5.79
CA PRO A 79 0.85 -12.26 -5.89
C PRO A 79 -0.28 -12.31 -4.86
N PRO A 80 -0.94 -13.46 -4.60
CA PRO A 80 -2.01 -13.51 -3.62
C PRO A 80 -1.56 -13.17 -2.19
N VAL A 81 -0.36 -13.59 -1.78
CA VAL A 81 0.16 -13.35 -0.42
C VAL A 81 0.50 -11.88 -0.23
N TYR A 82 1.18 -11.28 -1.22
CA TYR A 82 1.56 -9.87 -1.17
C TYR A 82 0.33 -8.95 -1.20
N TRP A 83 -0.61 -9.16 -2.13
CA TRP A 83 -1.79 -8.31 -2.25
C TRP A 83 -2.76 -8.50 -1.09
N LEU A 84 -2.84 -9.69 -0.49
CA LEU A 84 -3.54 -9.89 0.78
C LEU A 84 -2.93 -9.04 1.91
N ALA A 85 -1.60 -9.04 2.05
CA ALA A 85 -0.93 -8.22 3.05
C ALA A 85 -1.19 -6.72 2.81
N VAL A 86 -1.10 -6.24 1.56
CA VAL A 86 -1.41 -4.84 1.21
C VAL A 86 -2.86 -4.49 1.54
N MET A 87 -3.81 -5.36 1.20
CA MET A 87 -5.23 -5.13 1.49
C MET A 87 -5.50 -5.10 3.00
N LEU A 88 -4.94 -6.03 3.78
CA LEU A 88 -5.10 -6.06 5.24
C LEU A 88 -4.43 -4.86 5.91
N ILE A 89 -3.25 -4.43 5.45
CA ILE A 89 -2.63 -3.18 5.91
C ILE A 89 -3.55 -2.01 5.61
N SER A 90 -4.26 -2.03 4.48
CA SER A 90 -5.18 -0.95 4.15
C SER A 90 -6.31 -0.82 5.14
N VAL A 91 -6.96 -1.93 5.49
CA VAL A 91 -8.04 -1.94 6.46
C VAL A 91 -7.52 -1.54 7.85
N VAL A 92 -6.40 -2.12 8.28
CA VAL A 92 -5.83 -1.81 9.61
C VAL A 92 -5.33 -0.37 9.70
N GLY A 93 -4.75 0.18 8.64
CA GLY A 93 -4.28 1.57 8.59
C GLY A 93 -5.43 2.58 8.74
N THR A 94 -6.56 2.31 8.09
CA THR A 94 -7.80 3.08 8.29
C THR A 94 -8.26 2.98 9.73
N LEU A 95 -8.45 1.75 10.24
CA LEU A 95 -8.93 1.52 11.60
C LEU A 95 -8.04 2.13 12.69
N ILE A 96 -6.72 2.19 12.49
CA ILE A 96 -5.81 2.88 13.43
C ILE A 96 -6.12 4.38 13.46
N THR A 97 -6.34 4.99 12.30
CA THR A 97 -6.67 6.42 12.17
C THR A 97 -8.02 6.72 12.81
N ASP A 98 -9.05 5.96 12.46
CA ASP A 98 -10.40 6.11 13.01
C ASP A 98 -10.39 5.91 14.52
N ASN A 99 -9.61 4.95 15.05
CA ASN A 99 -9.53 4.79 16.51
C ASN A 99 -8.94 6.02 17.18
N LEU A 100 -7.90 6.61 16.60
CA LEU A 100 -7.32 7.84 17.13
C LEU A 100 -8.34 8.98 17.11
N THR A 101 -9.05 9.15 15.99
CA THR A 101 -9.94 10.30 15.81
C THR A 101 -11.32 10.12 16.45
N ASP A 102 -12.00 9.00 16.21
CA ASP A 102 -13.37 8.79 16.65
C ASP A 102 -13.46 8.25 18.09
N ASN A 103 -12.58 7.32 18.47
CA ASN A 103 -12.59 6.74 19.81
C ASN A 103 -11.78 7.56 20.82
N PHE A 104 -10.60 8.06 20.43
CA PHE A 104 -9.70 8.78 21.34
C PHE A 104 -9.78 10.32 21.18
N GLY A 105 -10.54 10.84 20.23
CA GLY A 105 -10.75 12.28 20.04
C GLY A 105 -9.52 13.05 19.56
N VAL A 106 -8.52 12.35 19.00
CA VAL A 106 -7.30 12.97 18.45
C VAL A 106 -7.65 13.66 17.12
N SER A 107 -7.33 14.95 17.00
CA SER A 107 -7.65 15.68 15.78
C SER A 107 -6.90 15.14 14.56
N LEU A 108 -7.54 15.18 13.39
CA LEU A 108 -6.94 14.73 12.13
C LEU A 108 -5.65 15.48 11.77
N TRP A 109 -5.50 16.76 12.17
CA TRP A 109 -4.25 17.49 12.05
C TRP A 109 -3.10 16.82 12.81
N VAL A 110 -3.35 16.41 14.05
CA VAL A 110 -2.36 15.75 14.90
C VAL A 110 -2.04 14.36 14.36
N SER A 111 -3.05 13.56 14.01
CA SER A 111 -2.86 12.23 13.42
C SER A 111 -2.07 12.29 12.10
N THR A 112 -2.44 13.21 11.19
CA THR A 112 -1.74 13.43 9.91
C THR A 112 -0.29 13.85 10.14
N GLY A 113 -0.04 14.81 11.03
CA GLY A 113 1.31 15.24 11.37
C GLY A 113 2.16 14.12 11.98
N ALA A 114 1.59 13.37 12.92
CA ALA A 114 2.25 12.26 13.60
C ALA A 114 2.61 11.12 12.63
N PHE A 115 1.68 10.70 11.76
CA PHE A 115 1.97 9.68 10.75
C PHE A 115 2.97 10.17 9.71
N GLY A 116 2.92 11.46 9.34
CA GLY A 116 3.91 12.08 8.46
C GLY A 116 5.32 12.01 9.06
N VAL A 117 5.48 12.39 10.33
CA VAL A 117 6.75 12.29 11.06
C VAL A 117 7.21 10.84 11.18
N ALA A 118 6.32 9.91 11.52
CA ALA A 118 6.64 8.49 11.64
C ALA A 118 7.09 7.88 10.30
N LEU A 119 6.44 8.25 9.20
CA LEU A 119 6.81 7.84 7.86
C LEU A 119 8.19 8.37 7.46
N ILE A 120 8.45 9.66 7.69
CA ILE A 120 9.77 10.28 7.44
C ILE A 120 10.84 9.59 8.29
N ALA A 121 10.59 9.37 9.58
CA ALA A 121 11.50 8.68 10.48
C ALA A 121 11.81 7.25 9.97
N THR A 122 10.80 6.55 9.47
CA THR A 122 10.96 5.21 8.88
C THR A 122 11.86 5.25 7.64
N PHE A 123 11.64 6.19 6.72
CA PHE A 123 12.51 6.35 5.55
C PHE A 123 13.94 6.75 5.93
N LEU A 124 14.12 7.64 6.91
CA LEU A 124 15.45 8.02 7.38
C LEU A 124 16.18 6.86 8.04
N ALA A 125 15.49 6.08 8.88
CA ALA A 125 16.05 4.89 9.52
C ALA A 125 16.42 3.83 8.47
N TRP A 126 15.56 3.61 7.48
CA TRP A 126 15.83 2.68 6.38
C TRP A 126 17.02 3.14 5.54
N SER A 127 17.04 4.41 5.11
CA SER A 127 18.12 4.96 4.30
C SER A 127 19.47 4.92 5.03
N ARG A 128 19.50 5.20 6.34
CA ARG A 128 20.73 5.08 7.14
C ARG A 128 21.19 3.64 7.32
N SER A 129 20.25 2.72 7.46
CA SER A 129 20.56 1.32 7.73
C SER A 129 20.95 0.52 6.48
N GLU A 130 20.39 0.83 5.31
CA GLU A 130 20.52 0.00 4.11
C GLU A 130 21.14 0.77 2.93
N GLY A 131 21.35 2.08 3.07
CA GLY A 131 21.95 2.94 2.03
C GLY A 131 21.08 3.15 0.80
N THR A 132 19.85 2.61 0.78
CA THR A 132 18.92 2.72 -0.35
C THR A 132 17.47 2.64 0.11
N LEU A 133 16.59 3.32 -0.61
CA LEU A 133 15.13 3.23 -0.47
C LEU A 133 14.50 2.44 -1.64
N SER A 134 15.33 1.72 -2.40
CA SER A 134 14.88 0.98 -3.59
C SER A 134 14.09 -0.27 -3.21
N ILE A 135 12.84 -0.30 -3.69
CA ILE A 135 11.92 -1.44 -3.58
C ILE A 135 12.36 -2.68 -4.37
N HIS A 136 13.22 -2.52 -5.38
CA HIS A 136 13.69 -3.63 -6.22
C HIS A 136 14.67 -4.57 -5.49
N SER A 137 15.08 -4.21 -4.28
CA SER A 137 16.14 -4.88 -3.52
C SER A 137 15.68 -5.40 -2.16
N ILE A 138 14.40 -5.77 -2.05
CA ILE A 138 13.79 -6.34 -0.84
C ILE A 138 13.99 -7.86 -0.83
N PHE A 139 15.20 -8.27 -0.42
CA PHE A 139 15.57 -9.69 -0.27
C PHE A 139 16.01 -10.06 1.16
N THR A 140 16.21 -9.07 2.05
CA THR A 140 16.52 -9.31 3.47
C THR A 140 15.28 -9.07 4.34
N PRO A 141 15.10 -9.83 5.45
CA PRO A 141 13.99 -9.60 6.39
C PRO A 141 13.98 -8.17 6.96
N LYS A 142 15.16 -7.56 7.10
CA LYS A 142 15.31 -6.19 7.60
C LYS A 142 14.74 -5.16 6.63
N ARG A 143 15.04 -5.27 5.33
CA ARG A 143 14.45 -4.41 4.29
C ARG A 143 12.96 -4.64 4.16
N GLU A 144 12.52 -5.89 4.27
CA GLU A 144 11.10 -6.24 4.24
C GLU A 144 10.33 -5.61 5.41
N ALA A 145 10.92 -5.58 6.61
CA ALA A 145 10.33 -4.88 7.77
C ALA A 145 10.20 -3.37 7.56
N PHE A 146 11.25 -2.70 7.08
CA PHE A 146 11.16 -1.26 6.77
C PHE A 146 10.13 -0.98 5.68
N TYR A 147 10.07 -1.83 4.67
CA TYR A 147 9.08 -1.72 3.60
C TYR A 147 7.65 -1.80 4.15
N TRP A 148 7.32 -2.86 4.89
CA TRP A 148 5.96 -3.02 5.42
C TRP A 148 5.60 -1.96 6.46
N LEU A 149 6.57 -1.48 7.24
CA LEU A 149 6.36 -0.38 8.18
C LEU A 149 6.08 0.94 7.44
N ALA A 150 6.84 1.25 6.38
CA ALA A 150 6.60 2.41 5.55
C ALA A 150 5.23 2.33 4.87
N VAL A 151 4.84 1.14 4.40
CA VAL A 151 3.50 0.89 3.86
C VAL A 151 2.43 1.14 4.93
N LEU A 152 2.56 0.59 6.14
CA LEU A 152 1.59 0.82 7.22
C LEU A 152 1.39 2.31 7.52
N PHE A 153 2.48 3.06 7.74
CA PHE A 153 2.37 4.50 8.03
C PHE A 153 1.87 5.30 6.84
N THR A 154 2.18 4.89 5.61
CA THR A 154 1.60 5.50 4.41
C THR A 154 0.09 5.33 4.38
N PHE A 155 -0.40 4.15 4.75
CA PHE A 155 -1.83 3.86 4.72
C PHE A 155 -2.59 4.64 5.81
N ALA A 156 -2.07 4.67 7.03
CA ALA A 156 -2.65 5.47 8.11
C ALA A 156 -2.59 6.99 7.82
N LEU A 157 -1.44 7.48 7.33
CA LEU A 157 -1.30 8.87 6.89
C LEU A 157 -2.30 9.24 5.80
N GLY A 158 -2.50 8.35 4.83
CA GLY A 158 -3.38 8.63 3.71
C GLY A 158 -4.86 8.64 4.08
N THR A 159 -5.30 7.81 5.02
CA THR A 159 -6.67 7.95 5.59
C THR A 159 -6.78 9.28 6.32
N ALA A 160 -5.89 9.56 7.28
CA ALA A 160 -5.93 10.80 8.06
C ALA A 160 -5.91 12.07 7.19
N ALA A 161 -5.08 12.09 6.14
CA ALA A 161 -4.99 13.21 5.21
C ALA A 161 -6.23 13.32 4.29
N GLY A 162 -6.81 12.18 3.89
CA GLY A 162 -8.05 12.13 3.11
C GLY A 162 -9.21 12.76 3.88
N ASP A 163 -9.42 12.30 5.11
CA ASP A 163 -10.50 12.77 5.99
C ASP A 163 -10.27 14.21 6.42
N LEU A 164 -9.01 14.59 6.67
CA LEU A 164 -8.65 15.97 6.97
C LEU A 164 -9.10 16.92 5.85
N MET A 165 -8.86 16.53 4.60
CA MET A 165 -9.25 17.33 3.44
C MET A 165 -10.76 17.30 3.18
N ALA A 166 -11.37 16.11 3.21
CA ALA A 166 -12.77 15.94 2.89
C ALA A 166 -13.70 16.52 3.97
N GLU A 167 -13.42 16.24 5.23
CA GLU A 167 -14.35 16.48 6.34
C GLU A 167 -13.99 17.72 7.16
N GLN A 168 -12.74 17.82 7.62
CA GLN A 168 -12.33 18.96 8.45
C GLN A 168 -12.15 20.25 7.65
N LEU A 169 -11.55 20.17 6.46
CA LEU A 169 -11.45 21.30 5.53
C LEU A 169 -12.72 21.49 4.69
N GLN A 170 -13.71 20.60 4.84
CA GLN A 170 -15.01 20.66 4.15
C GLN A 170 -14.91 20.76 2.62
N LEU A 171 -13.84 20.21 2.02
CA LEU A 171 -13.70 20.19 0.56
C LEU A 171 -14.63 19.16 -0.09
N GLY A 172 -15.04 18.14 0.67
CA GLY A 172 -15.81 17.00 0.18
C GLY A 172 -14.94 15.93 -0.50
N TYR A 173 -15.51 14.73 -0.64
CA TYR A 173 -14.76 13.55 -1.10
C TYR A 173 -14.28 13.63 -2.55
N LEU A 174 -15.14 14.09 -3.48
CA LEU A 174 -14.77 14.17 -4.90
C LEU A 174 -13.69 15.23 -5.18
N PRO A 175 -13.78 16.48 -4.67
CA PRO A 175 -12.70 17.45 -4.85
C PRO A 175 -11.37 16.99 -4.24
N SER A 176 -11.40 16.37 -3.06
CA SER A 176 -10.20 15.75 -2.46
C SER A 176 -9.58 14.70 -3.37
N ALA A 177 -10.39 13.78 -3.91
CA ALA A 177 -9.91 12.77 -4.86
C ALA A 177 -9.28 13.41 -6.11
N LEU A 178 -9.88 14.46 -6.66
CA LEU A 178 -9.32 15.17 -7.84
C LEU A 178 -7.98 15.85 -7.52
N ILE A 179 -7.84 16.43 -6.32
CA ILE A 179 -6.58 17.05 -5.88
C ILE A 179 -5.47 16.00 -5.76
N PHE A 180 -5.74 14.86 -5.11
CA PHE A 180 -4.76 13.76 -5.01
C PHE A 180 -4.42 13.16 -6.38
N GLY A 181 -5.41 12.99 -7.25
CA GLY A 181 -5.21 12.56 -8.64
C GLY A 181 -4.34 13.52 -9.43
N GLY A 182 -4.58 14.82 -9.30
CA GLY A 182 -3.76 15.88 -9.90
C GLY A 182 -2.31 15.87 -9.40
N MET A 183 -2.09 15.70 -8.09
CA MET A 183 -0.75 15.56 -7.54
C MET A 183 -0.01 14.32 -8.06
N ILE A 184 -0.70 13.18 -8.21
CA ILE A 184 -0.12 11.97 -8.82
C ILE A 184 0.24 12.25 -10.29
N ALA A 185 -0.61 12.94 -11.05
CA ALA A 185 -0.32 13.33 -12.42
C ALA A 185 0.92 14.25 -12.51
N LEU A 186 1.07 15.19 -11.57
CA LEU A 186 2.27 16.03 -11.47
C LEU A 186 3.52 15.21 -11.15
N VAL A 187 3.44 14.23 -10.25
CA VAL A 187 4.56 13.31 -9.95
C VAL A 187 4.91 12.46 -11.18
N ALA A 188 3.92 11.97 -11.90
CA ALA A 188 4.13 11.24 -13.15
C ALA A 188 4.80 12.11 -14.21
N LEU A 189 4.35 13.37 -14.37
CA LEU A 189 4.96 14.35 -15.26
C LEU A 189 6.41 14.64 -14.86
N ALA A 190 6.69 14.83 -13.57
CA ALA A 190 8.04 14.99 -13.04
C ALA A 190 8.96 13.80 -13.39
N HIS A 191 8.42 12.58 -13.33
CA HIS A 191 9.17 11.38 -13.70
C HIS A 191 9.42 11.29 -15.21
N PHE A 192 8.38 11.40 -16.03
CA PHE A 192 8.48 11.15 -17.47
C PHE A 192 9.09 12.32 -18.27
N ALA A 193 8.75 13.56 -17.91
CA ALA A 193 9.25 14.74 -18.63
C ALA A 193 10.60 15.23 -18.09
N PHE A 194 10.78 15.22 -16.76
CA PHE A 194 11.97 15.80 -16.11
C PHE A 194 12.96 14.76 -15.60
N ARG A 195 12.68 13.46 -15.78
CA ARG A 195 13.56 12.33 -15.39
C ARG A 195 14.01 12.40 -13.92
N VAL A 196 13.13 12.90 -13.06
CA VAL A 196 13.35 12.94 -11.61
C VAL A 196 13.52 11.51 -11.07
N ASN A 197 14.34 11.36 -10.04
CA ASN A 197 14.70 10.09 -9.42
C ASN A 197 13.49 9.14 -9.27
N GLY A 198 13.62 7.93 -9.83
CA GLY A 198 12.56 6.93 -9.88
C GLY A 198 12.09 6.44 -8.50
N VAL A 199 13.00 6.35 -7.53
CA VAL A 199 12.66 5.92 -6.16
C VAL A 199 11.84 7.01 -5.46
N LEU A 200 12.23 8.27 -5.59
CA LEU A 200 11.49 9.39 -4.99
C LEU A 200 10.09 9.51 -5.60
N THR A 201 10.00 9.53 -6.92
CA THR A 201 8.72 9.65 -7.65
C THR A 201 7.81 8.45 -7.37
N PHE A 202 8.37 7.24 -7.27
CA PHE A 202 7.64 6.07 -6.81
C PHE A 202 7.03 6.27 -5.41
N TRP A 203 7.83 6.65 -4.42
CA TRP A 203 7.32 6.80 -3.04
C TRP A 203 6.30 7.93 -2.93
N LEU A 204 6.50 9.05 -3.63
CA LEU A 204 5.52 10.13 -3.66
C LEU A 204 4.18 9.67 -4.27
N ALA A 205 4.21 9.04 -5.45
CA ALA A 205 3.00 8.47 -6.04
C ALA A 205 2.38 7.40 -5.13
N TYR A 206 3.22 6.56 -4.51
CA TYR A 206 2.78 5.52 -3.61
C TYR A 206 2.06 6.11 -2.38
N ILE A 207 2.56 7.19 -1.81
CA ILE A 207 1.91 7.86 -0.67
C ILE A 207 0.58 8.48 -1.10
N LEU A 208 0.57 9.20 -2.22
CA LEU A 208 -0.61 9.93 -2.70
C LEU A 208 -1.77 9.03 -3.17
N THR A 209 -1.49 7.81 -3.61
CA THR A 209 -2.54 6.86 -4.01
C THR A 209 -3.40 6.36 -2.85
N ARG A 210 -2.94 6.44 -1.59
CA ARG A 210 -3.78 6.09 -0.44
C ARG A 210 -4.91 7.08 -0.21
N PRO A 211 -4.66 8.38 0.03
CA PRO A 211 -5.72 9.35 0.24
C PRO A 211 -6.64 9.44 -0.98
N LEU A 212 -6.10 9.31 -2.20
CA LEU A 212 -6.91 9.17 -3.41
C LEU A 212 -7.92 8.01 -3.29
N GLY A 213 -7.43 6.81 -2.91
CA GLY A 213 -8.27 5.62 -2.80
C GLY A 213 -9.32 5.71 -1.68
N ALA A 214 -8.97 6.34 -0.55
CA ALA A 214 -9.90 6.62 0.55
C ALA A 214 -11.01 7.56 0.08
N SER A 215 -10.64 8.73 -0.46
CA SER A 215 -11.62 9.71 -0.97
C SER A 215 -12.53 9.16 -2.09
N ILE A 216 -12.02 8.28 -2.96
CA ILE A 216 -12.86 7.58 -3.95
C ILE A 216 -13.80 6.58 -3.28
N GLY A 217 -13.32 5.85 -2.28
CA GLY A 217 -14.12 4.92 -1.49
C GLY A 217 -15.29 5.62 -0.82
N ASP A 218 -15.01 6.69 -0.08
CA ASP A 218 -16.01 7.48 0.63
C ASP A 218 -16.98 8.15 -0.33
N TYR A 219 -16.47 8.73 -1.42
CA TYR A 219 -17.33 9.31 -2.44
C TYR A 219 -18.31 8.28 -3.02
N LEU A 220 -17.91 7.02 -3.19
CA LEU A 220 -18.79 5.99 -3.72
C LEU A 220 -19.74 5.43 -2.64
N SER A 221 -19.25 5.20 -1.42
CA SER A 221 -19.96 4.53 -0.34
C SER A 221 -20.93 5.43 0.42
N GLN A 222 -20.50 6.65 0.77
CA GLN A 222 -21.20 7.54 1.69
C GLN A 222 -22.50 8.09 1.10
N GLY A 223 -23.41 8.53 1.98
CA GLY A 223 -24.70 9.09 1.62
C GLY A 223 -24.59 10.39 0.82
N ARG A 224 -25.62 10.69 0.03
CA ARG A 224 -25.68 11.93 -0.78
C ARG A 224 -25.78 13.20 0.08
N ASP A 225 -26.29 13.05 1.30
CA ASP A 225 -26.40 14.08 2.32
C ASP A 225 -25.04 14.59 2.81
N VAL A 226 -24.01 13.73 2.78
CA VAL A 226 -22.63 14.08 3.15
C VAL A 226 -21.69 14.20 1.92
N GLY A 227 -22.26 14.29 0.71
CA GLY A 227 -21.50 14.51 -0.52
C GLY A 227 -20.98 13.25 -1.22
N GLY A 228 -21.42 12.05 -0.81
CA GLY A 228 -21.18 10.79 -1.51
C GLY A 228 -22.22 10.46 -2.59
N LEU A 229 -22.03 9.36 -3.30
CA LEU A 229 -22.93 8.87 -4.37
C LEU A 229 -24.06 8.00 -3.84
N GLY A 230 -23.88 7.40 -2.66
CA GLY A 230 -24.85 6.56 -1.99
C GLY A 230 -24.93 5.12 -2.54
N LEU A 231 -23.85 4.55 -3.08
CA LEU A 231 -23.83 3.13 -3.49
C LEU A 231 -23.86 2.18 -2.28
N GLY A 232 -23.47 2.70 -1.11
CA GLY A 232 -23.38 1.96 0.14
C GLY A 232 -22.06 1.20 0.28
N THR A 233 -21.57 1.10 1.52
CA THR A 233 -20.29 0.45 1.87
C THR A 233 -20.19 -0.99 1.38
N THR A 234 -21.29 -1.75 1.43
CA THR A 234 -21.32 -3.16 0.99
C THR A 234 -21.10 -3.30 -0.52
N THR A 235 -21.84 -2.54 -1.32
CA THR A 235 -21.76 -2.61 -2.79
C THR A 235 -20.39 -2.15 -3.27
N THR A 236 -19.91 -1.02 -2.75
CA THR A 236 -18.61 -0.47 -3.10
C THR A 236 -17.49 -1.45 -2.74
N SER A 237 -17.49 -2.00 -1.51
CA SER A 237 -16.51 -3.00 -1.09
C SER A 237 -16.49 -4.23 -2.01
N LEU A 238 -17.66 -4.74 -2.39
CA LEU A 238 -17.76 -5.92 -3.24
C LEU A 238 -17.19 -5.67 -4.64
N ILE A 239 -17.48 -4.53 -5.25
CA ILE A 239 -16.99 -4.17 -6.60
C ILE A 239 -15.46 -4.15 -6.60
N PHE A 240 -14.84 -3.43 -5.66
CA PHE A 240 -13.39 -3.34 -5.61
C PHE A 240 -12.74 -4.66 -5.19
N LEU A 241 -13.37 -5.43 -4.28
CA LEU A 241 -12.88 -6.76 -3.89
C LEU A 241 -12.85 -7.72 -5.08
N VAL A 242 -13.95 -7.82 -5.83
CA VAL A 242 -14.02 -8.68 -7.03
C VAL A 242 -12.99 -8.23 -8.06
N GLY A 243 -12.87 -6.92 -8.29
CA GLY A 243 -11.89 -6.38 -9.22
C GLY A 243 -10.44 -6.67 -8.82
N SER A 244 -10.09 -6.49 -7.55
CA SER A 244 -8.74 -6.77 -7.05
C SER A 244 -8.42 -8.26 -7.14
N VAL A 245 -9.34 -9.14 -6.72
CA VAL A 245 -9.19 -10.60 -6.85
C VAL A 245 -9.03 -11.02 -8.30
N ALA A 246 -9.81 -10.46 -9.23
CA ALA A 246 -9.72 -10.79 -10.65
C ALA A 246 -8.35 -10.43 -11.23
N ILE A 247 -7.82 -9.25 -10.92
CA ILE A 247 -6.50 -8.83 -11.41
C ILE A 247 -5.39 -9.65 -10.74
N VAL A 248 -5.48 -9.92 -9.43
CA VAL A 248 -4.52 -10.78 -8.72
C VAL A 248 -4.52 -12.20 -9.28
N ALA A 249 -5.69 -12.76 -9.62
CA ALA A 249 -5.79 -14.05 -10.28
C ALA A 249 -5.13 -14.02 -11.66
N TYR A 250 -5.40 -12.98 -12.46
CA TYR A 250 -4.75 -12.78 -13.75
C TYR A 250 -3.21 -12.68 -13.65
N LEU A 251 -2.69 -11.91 -12.69
CA LEU A 251 -1.25 -11.79 -12.43
C LEU A 251 -0.65 -13.12 -11.97
N THR A 252 -1.37 -13.87 -11.14
CA THR A 252 -0.96 -15.22 -10.71
C THR A 252 -0.84 -16.19 -11.88
N MET A 253 -1.78 -16.14 -12.83
CA MET A 253 -1.78 -17.00 -14.01
C MET A 253 -0.71 -16.60 -15.03
N THR A 254 -0.55 -15.29 -15.26
CA THR A 254 0.33 -14.78 -16.33
C THR A 254 1.78 -14.55 -15.89
N ARG A 255 2.03 -14.40 -14.58
CA ARG A 255 3.35 -14.12 -13.96
C ARG A 255 4.06 -12.89 -14.55
N ARG A 256 3.31 -11.97 -15.15
CA ARG A 256 3.84 -10.79 -15.86
C ARG A 256 4.50 -9.76 -14.93
N ASP A 257 4.32 -9.90 -13.62
CA ASP A 257 4.79 -9.00 -12.58
C ASP A 257 5.94 -9.59 -11.74
N GLN A 258 6.49 -10.73 -12.17
CA GLN A 258 7.62 -11.38 -11.50
C GLN A 258 8.96 -10.83 -12.00
N ILE A 259 9.71 -10.16 -11.11
CA ILE A 259 11.07 -9.72 -11.37
C ILE A 259 12.05 -10.89 -11.10
N ALA A 260 12.68 -11.41 -12.15
CA ALA A 260 13.86 -12.27 -12.03
C ALA A 260 15.12 -11.39 -11.94
N LEU A 261 15.75 -11.29 -10.78
CA LEU A 261 17.05 -10.60 -10.65
C LEU A 261 18.13 -11.60 -11.07
N ARG A 262 18.81 -11.32 -12.19
CA ARG A 262 20.05 -12.02 -12.57
C ARG A 262 21.23 -11.18 -12.10
N GLU A 263 22.18 -11.78 -11.38
CA GLU A 263 23.49 -11.16 -11.18
C GLU A 263 24.12 -10.89 -12.56
N ALA A 264 24.53 -9.64 -12.81
CA ALA A 264 25.42 -9.36 -13.94
C ALA A 264 26.77 -10.02 -13.61
N ALA A 265 27.20 -10.92 -14.50
CA ALA A 265 28.48 -11.61 -14.42
C ALA A 265 29.66 -10.62 -14.52
#